data_AF-A0A7Z0SC17-F1
#
_entry.id   AF-A0A7Z0SC17-F1
#
_cell.length_a   1.000
_cell.length_b   1.000
_cell.length_c   1.000
_cell.angle_alpha   90.00
_cell.angle_beta   90.00
_cell.angle_gamma   90.00
#
_symmetry.space_group_name_H-M   'P 1'
#
loop_
_entity.id
_entity.type
_entity.pdbx_description
1 polymer ?
#
loop_
_entity_poly.entity_id
_entity_poly.type
_entity_poly.pdbx_seq_one_letter_code
_entity_poly.pdbx_strand_id
1 'polypeptide(L)'
;MTTSAMDWSDAQNILCVRLDNMGDVLMTTPAIRAIKAARAQRHLTLMASASGAVLRPHLAGVDDLIVYDAAWVKNDSSGNEADRAIIDTLAARQFDAAVIFTVFSQSALPAALMCHLAGIPRILAHARENPYRLLNPWVRDTEPQSGIRHEVQRQLDLVAAVGMACSNTRLSFKTCEADRLALRTILRRHGVDAPGGWIVAHCGATAESRRYGAAGFARALSLLQQQGRTVLLTGTEAERGLIQTIRGRCAPGLAVVDLAGCLSLGQFACLIEDADLLISNNTGPVHIAAAVQTPVVDLYALTNPQHTPWQVPHRLLSHDVPCKYCYRSVCPQGDNACLNGVAPEAVARAACELLEETACTL
;
A
#
# COMPACT_ATOMS: atom_id res chain seq x y z
N MET A 1 -25.51 -26.07 -18.52
CA MET A 1 -24.95 -25.26 -19.61
C MET A 1 -23.51 -24.98 -19.26
N THR A 2 -22.58 -25.67 -19.91
CA THR A 2 -21.15 -25.43 -19.83
C THR A 2 -20.88 -23.99 -20.24
N THR A 3 -20.59 -23.12 -19.28
CA THR A 3 -20.04 -21.79 -19.54
C THR A 3 -18.73 -22.00 -20.30
N SER A 4 -18.79 -21.87 -21.63
CA SER A 4 -17.61 -21.51 -22.40
C SER A 4 -16.98 -20.35 -21.65
N ALA A 5 -15.79 -20.54 -21.09
CA ALA A 5 -15.03 -19.42 -20.54
C ALA A 5 -15.01 -18.37 -21.64
N MET A 6 -15.69 -17.22 -21.44
CA MET A 6 -15.63 -16.15 -22.41
C MET A 6 -14.17 -15.79 -22.56
N ASP A 7 -13.72 -15.68 -23.80
CA ASP A 7 -12.33 -15.38 -24.07
C ASP A 7 -12.05 -13.94 -23.65
N TRP A 8 -11.16 -13.76 -22.67
CA TRP A 8 -10.64 -12.45 -22.24
C TRP A 8 -9.44 -12.01 -23.08
N SER A 9 -9.00 -12.83 -24.05
CA SER A 9 -7.87 -12.53 -24.91
C SER A 9 -8.14 -11.33 -25.85
N ASP A 10 -9.41 -11.06 -26.18
CA ASP A 10 -9.82 -9.99 -27.09
C ASP A 10 -10.07 -8.64 -26.39
N ALA A 11 -10.19 -8.60 -25.06
CA ALA A 11 -10.45 -7.38 -24.31
C ALA A 11 -9.27 -6.41 -24.40
N GLN A 12 -9.53 -5.20 -24.90
CA GLN A 12 -8.53 -4.16 -25.14
C GLN A 12 -8.68 -2.99 -24.18
N ASN A 13 -9.89 -2.49 -23.97
CA ASN A 13 -10.19 -1.40 -23.04
C ASN A 13 -10.72 -1.95 -21.72
N ILE A 14 -9.87 -2.01 -20.70
CA ILE A 14 -10.16 -2.69 -19.42
C ILE A 14 -10.20 -1.67 -18.29
N LEU A 15 -11.27 -1.76 -17.50
CA LEU A 15 -11.41 -1.04 -16.24
C LEU A 15 -10.81 -1.87 -15.09
N CYS A 16 -9.88 -1.29 -14.34
CA CYS A 16 -9.34 -1.85 -13.10
C CYS A 16 -9.96 -1.10 -11.93
N VAL A 17 -10.79 -1.73 -11.11
CA VAL A 17 -11.47 -1.09 -9.97
C VAL A 17 -10.73 -1.42 -8.67
N ARG A 18 -10.20 -0.39 -7.99
CA ARG A 18 -9.55 -0.50 -6.68
C ARG A 18 -9.82 0.76 -5.84
N LEU A 19 -10.92 0.72 -5.09
CA LEU A 19 -11.55 1.90 -4.47
C LEU A 19 -11.11 2.16 -3.02
N ASP A 20 -10.11 1.45 -2.51
CA ASP A 20 -9.58 1.59 -1.15
C ASP A 20 -8.29 2.44 -1.12
N ASN A 21 -7.33 2.12 -0.26
CA ASN A 21 -6.23 3.04 0.06
C ASN A 21 -5.06 2.92 -0.93
N MET A 22 -4.14 3.87 -0.89
CA MET A 22 -2.92 3.85 -1.73
C MET A 22 -2.11 2.54 -1.61
N GLY A 23 -2.01 1.95 -0.41
CA GLY A 23 -1.26 0.71 -0.19
C GLY A 23 -1.86 -0.48 -0.95
N ASP A 24 -3.18 -0.54 -0.99
CA ASP A 24 -3.94 -1.55 -1.71
C ASP A 24 -3.79 -1.41 -3.24
N VAL A 25 -3.77 -0.16 -3.74
CA VAL A 25 -3.44 0.13 -5.14
C VAL A 25 -2.01 -0.31 -5.49
N LEU A 26 -1.03 -0.03 -4.64
CA LEU A 26 0.36 -0.48 -4.84
C LEU A 26 0.46 -2.00 -4.90
N MET A 27 -0.22 -2.70 -3.99
CA MET A 27 -0.26 -4.17 -3.98
C MET A 27 -0.99 -4.78 -5.18
N THR A 28 -1.78 -3.99 -5.91
CA THR A 28 -2.46 -4.40 -7.14
C THR A 28 -1.58 -4.20 -8.39
N THR A 29 -0.46 -3.47 -8.30
CA THR A 29 0.43 -3.22 -9.44
C THR A 29 0.95 -4.47 -10.17
N PRO A 30 1.23 -5.61 -9.50
CA PRO A 30 1.63 -6.83 -10.20
C PRO A 30 0.50 -7.42 -11.06
N ALA A 31 -0.74 -7.36 -10.57
CA ALA A 31 -1.91 -7.81 -11.32
C ALA A 31 -2.19 -6.91 -12.53
N ILE A 32 -2.09 -5.58 -12.35
CA ILE A 32 -2.19 -4.61 -13.46
C ILE A 32 -1.11 -4.90 -14.52
N ARG A 33 0.12 -5.20 -14.11
CA ARG A 33 1.20 -5.60 -15.02
C ARG A 33 0.87 -6.87 -15.79
N ALA A 34 0.31 -7.88 -15.12
CA ALA A 34 -0.13 -9.12 -15.78
C ALA A 34 -1.22 -8.87 -16.82
N ILE A 35 -2.21 -8.01 -16.51
CA ILE A 35 -3.24 -7.60 -17.47
C ILE A 35 -2.62 -6.92 -18.69
N LYS A 36 -1.72 -5.95 -18.46
CA LYS A 36 -1.06 -5.19 -19.52
C LYS A 36 -0.14 -6.07 -20.38
N ALA A 37 0.55 -7.03 -19.78
CA ALA A 37 1.50 -7.91 -20.46
C ALA A 37 0.84 -8.97 -21.34
N ALA A 38 -0.39 -9.40 -21.02
CA ALA A 38 -1.00 -10.51 -21.76
C ALA A 38 -1.48 -10.13 -23.16
N ARG A 39 -1.47 -8.84 -23.55
CA ARG A 39 -1.68 -8.40 -24.94
C ARG A 39 -1.11 -7.00 -25.20
N ALA A 40 -0.46 -6.83 -26.35
CA ALA A 40 0.01 -5.53 -26.80
C ALA A 40 -1.15 -4.54 -27.03
N GLN A 41 -0.91 -3.25 -26.79
CA GLN A 41 -1.86 -2.15 -27.01
C GLN A 41 -3.13 -2.15 -26.15
N ARG A 42 -3.24 -2.99 -25.11
CA ARG A 42 -4.31 -2.87 -24.12
C ARG A 42 -4.29 -1.50 -23.46
N HIS A 43 -5.46 -0.90 -23.27
CA HIS A 43 -5.68 0.34 -22.55
C HIS A 43 -6.32 0.06 -21.20
N LEU A 44 -5.64 0.43 -20.12
CA LEU A 44 -6.07 0.20 -18.74
C LEU A 44 -6.46 1.51 -18.09
N THR A 45 -7.71 1.61 -17.66
CA THR A 45 -8.19 2.70 -16.81
C THR A 45 -8.27 2.21 -15.37
N LEU A 46 -7.58 2.86 -14.45
CA LEU A 46 -7.74 2.62 -13.02
C LEU A 46 -8.90 3.47 -12.51
N MET A 47 -9.86 2.86 -11.83
CA MET A 47 -10.81 3.58 -10.98
C MET A 47 -10.39 3.42 -9.53
N ALA A 48 -10.09 4.54 -8.87
CA ALA A 48 -9.60 4.56 -7.49
C ALA A 48 -10.26 5.67 -6.67
N SER A 49 -10.21 5.52 -5.34
CA SER A 49 -10.56 6.59 -4.40
C SER A 49 -9.62 7.79 -4.56
N ALA A 50 -9.97 8.94 -3.96
CA ALA A 50 -9.06 10.07 -3.86
C ALA A 50 -7.72 9.68 -3.21
N SER A 51 -7.74 8.77 -2.23
CA SER A 51 -6.53 8.26 -1.56
C SER A 51 -5.65 7.41 -2.48
N GLY A 52 -6.24 6.62 -3.39
CA GLY A 52 -5.49 5.83 -4.36
C GLY A 52 -5.04 6.63 -5.59
N ALA A 53 -5.84 7.61 -6.01
CA ALA A 53 -5.64 8.41 -7.21
C ALA A 53 -4.31 9.19 -7.23
N VAL A 54 -3.81 9.59 -6.05
CA VAL A 54 -2.50 10.27 -5.89
C VAL A 54 -1.33 9.47 -6.45
N LEU A 55 -1.47 8.14 -6.59
CA LEU A 55 -0.43 7.29 -7.16
C LEU A 55 -0.35 7.37 -8.68
N ARG A 56 -1.34 7.91 -9.39
CA ARG A 56 -1.42 7.89 -10.86
C ARG A 56 -0.12 8.30 -11.59
N PRO A 57 0.64 9.32 -11.16
CA PRO A 57 1.92 9.68 -11.81
C PRO A 57 3.00 8.60 -11.69
N HIS A 58 2.86 7.70 -10.71
CA HIS A 58 3.84 6.70 -10.30
C HIS A 58 3.48 5.26 -10.71
N LEU A 59 2.29 5.02 -11.28
CA LEU A 59 1.83 3.69 -11.69
C LEU A 59 2.20 3.40 -13.14
N ALA A 60 3.16 2.49 -13.34
CA ALA A 60 3.47 1.96 -14.66
C ALA A 60 2.34 1.03 -15.15
N GLY A 61 1.93 1.17 -16.41
CA GLY A 61 0.92 0.32 -17.04
C GLY A 61 -0.53 0.77 -16.88
N VAL A 62 -0.79 1.85 -16.13
CA VAL A 62 -2.10 2.52 -16.05
C VAL A 62 -2.13 3.69 -17.05
N ASP A 63 -3.03 3.64 -18.02
CA ASP A 63 -3.11 4.63 -19.09
C ASP A 63 -4.03 5.80 -18.73
N ASP A 64 -5.10 5.54 -17.97
CA ASP A 64 -6.03 6.58 -17.52
C ASP A 64 -6.54 6.35 -16.09
N LEU A 65 -7.13 7.39 -15.49
CA LEU A 65 -7.65 7.40 -14.12
C LEU A 65 -9.08 7.92 -14.08
N ILE A 66 -9.93 7.24 -13.31
CA ILE A 66 -11.22 7.75 -12.87
C ILE A 66 -11.17 7.82 -11.34
N VAL A 67 -11.40 9.01 -10.79
CA VAL A 67 -11.45 9.22 -9.34
C VAL A 67 -12.89 9.08 -8.86
N TYR A 68 -13.11 8.17 -7.92
CA TYR A 68 -14.44 7.90 -7.38
C TYR A 68 -14.35 7.41 -5.93
N ASP A 69 -14.93 8.18 -5.01
CA ASP A 69 -15.08 7.83 -3.60
C ASP A 69 -16.44 7.16 -3.39
N ALA A 70 -16.44 5.83 -3.32
CA ALA A 70 -17.66 5.02 -3.31
C ALA A 70 -18.38 5.00 -1.97
N ALA A 71 -19.71 5.08 -1.96
CA ALA A 71 -20.52 5.09 -0.74
C ALA A 71 -20.37 3.84 0.16
N TRP A 72 -19.92 2.70 -0.39
CA TRP A 72 -19.69 1.47 0.37
C TRP A 72 -18.24 1.30 0.86
N VAL A 73 -17.38 2.29 0.60
CA VAL A 73 -16.01 2.36 1.14
C VAL A 73 -15.94 3.52 2.13
N LYS A 74 -15.12 3.38 3.17
CA LYS A 74 -14.93 4.46 4.16
C LYS A 74 -14.29 5.68 3.48
N ASN A 75 -15.05 6.76 3.38
CA ASN A 75 -14.64 8.09 2.92
C ASN A 75 -15.62 9.15 3.47
N ASP A 76 -15.44 10.40 3.09
CA ASP A 76 -16.27 11.54 3.54
C ASP A 76 -17.40 11.88 2.55
N SER A 77 -17.66 11.03 1.54
CA SER A 77 -18.72 11.28 0.55
C SER A 77 -20.12 11.17 1.18
N SER A 78 -21.08 11.92 0.64
CA SER A 78 -22.47 11.89 1.08
C SER A 78 -23.43 11.98 -0.10
N GLY A 79 -24.62 11.37 0.04
CA GLY A 79 -25.61 11.26 -1.03
C GLY A 79 -25.28 10.17 -2.06
N ASN A 80 -26.03 10.14 -3.18
CA ASN A 80 -25.89 9.14 -4.24
C ASN A 80 -25.67 9.74 -5.64
N GLU A 81 -25.47 11.06 -5.73
CA GLU A 81 -25.29 11.75 -7.01
C GLU A 81 -24.01 11.31 -7.71
N ALA A 82 -22.91 11.21 -6.97
CA ALA A 82 -21.64 10.68 -7.47
C ALA A 82 -21.77 9.24 -7.96
N ASP A 83 -22.52 8.39 -7.24
CA ASP A 83 -22.77 6.99 -7.61
C ASP A 83 -23.57 6.85 -8.91
N ARG A 84 -24.46 7.81 -9.21
CA ARG A 84 -25.20 7.83 -10.47
C ARG A 84 -24.34 8.37 -11.61
N ALA A 85 -23.64 9.48 -11.37
CA ALA A 85 -22.78 10.11 -12.36
C ALA A 85 -21.65 9.18 -12.83
N ILE A 86 -21.12 8.34 -11.93
CA ILE A 86 -20.08 7.39 -12.29
C ILE A 86 -20.61 6.28 -13.21
N ILE A 87 -21.87 5.83 -13.06
CA ILE A 87 -22.47 4.84 -13.99
C ILE A 87 -22.53 5.42 -15.40
N ASP A 88 -23.00 6.66 -15.55
CA ASP A 88 -23.08 7.35 -16.84
C ASP A 88 -21.67 7.56 -17.44
N THR A 89 -20.71 7.93 -16.59
CA THR A 89 -19.30 8.05 -16.98
C THR A 89 -18.75 6.73 -17.51
N LEU A 90 -19.00 5.62 -16.81
CA LEU A 90 -18.55 4.29 -17.23
C LEU A 90 -19.20 3.83 -18.53
N ALA A 91 -20.50 4.08 -18.71
CA ALA A 91 -21.24 3.73 -19.92
C ALA A 91 -20.68 4.46 -21.14
N ALA A 92 -20.29 5.73 -21.00
CA ALA A 92 -19.70 6.53 -22.07
C ALA A 92 -18.28 6.06 -22.48
N ARG A 93 -17.59 5.29 -21.63
CA ARG A 93 -16.19 4.88 -21.82
C ARG A 93 -16.01 3.57 -22.58
N GLN A 94 -17.10 2.85 -22.85
CA GLN A 94 -17.12 1.64 -23.69
C GLN A 94 -16.04 0.61 -23.29
N PHE A 95 -16.04 0.21 -22.02
CA PHE A 95 -15.12 -0.82 -21.52
C PHE A 95 -15.53 -2.21 -22.04
N ASP A 96 -14.55 -2.97 -22.52
CA ASP A 96 -14.74 -4.37 -22.93
C ASP A 96 -14.87 -5.28 -21.69
N ALA A 97 -14.19 -4.90 -20.61
CA ALA A 97 -14.14 -5.69 -19.38
C ALA A 97 -13.81 -4.83 -18.15
N ALA A 98 -14.19 -5.32 -16.97
CA ALA A 98 -13.80 -4.77 -15.68
C ALA A 98 -13.21 -5.86 -14.77
N VAL A 99 -12.09 -5.56 -14.12
CA VAL A 99 -11.50 -6.37 -13.05
C VAL A 99 -11.65 -5.61 -11.74
N ILE A 100 -12.34 -6.22 -10.77
CA ILE A 100 -12.61 -5.61 -9.47
C ILE A 100 -11.71 -6.27 -8.43
N PHE A 101 -10.78 -5.49 -7.91
CA PHE A 101 -9.83 -5.92 -6.89
C PHE A 101 -10.35 -5.53 -5.51
N THR A 102 -10.40 -6.49 -4.59
CA THR A 102 -10.82 -6.28 -3.19
C THR A 102 -9.95 -7.08 -2.24
N VAL A 103 -9.83 -6.61 -0.99
CA VAL A 103 -9.37 -7.45 0.13
C VAL A 103 -10.45 -8.49 0.48
N PHE A 104 -10.09 -9.58 1.18
CA PHE A 104 -11.08 -10.62 1.52
C PHE A 104 -12.24 -10.11 2.40
N SER A 105 -12.04 -9.03 3.15
CA SER A 105 -13.06 -8.46 4.03
C SER A 105 -14.02 -7.49 3.32
N GLN A 106 -13.87 -7.27 2.01
CA GLN A 106 -14.71 -6.38 1.20
C GLN A 106 -15.55 -7.17 0.18
N SER A 107 -16.73 -6.66 -0.14
CA SER A 107 -17.58 -7.21 -1.21
C SER A 107 -17.30 -6.51 -2.53
N ALA A 108 -17.13 -7.28 -3.60
CA ALA A 108 -17.02 -6.76 -4.97
C ALA A 108 -18.40 -6.44 -5.60
N LEU A 109 -19.50 -6.92 -5.01
CA LEU A 109 -20.84 -6.85 -5.62
C LEU A 109 -21.36 -5.42 -5.87
N PRO A 110 -21.12 -4.42 -5.00
CA PRO A 110 -21.54 -3.04 -5.30
C PRO A 110 -20.87 -2.48 -6.56
N ALA A 111 -19.56 -2.67 -6.69
CA ALA A 111 -18.81 -2.27 -7.89
C ALA A 111 -19.23 -3.09 -9.12
N ALA A 112 -19.53 -4.39 -8.94
CA ALA A 112 -20.00 -5.25 -10.02
C ALA A 112 -21.39 -4.81 -10.54
N LEU A 113 -22.31 -4.44 -9.64
CA LEU A 113 -23.60 -3.88 -10.01
C LEU A 113 -23.44 -2.57 -10.78
N MET A 114 -22.57 -1.67 -10.33
CA MET A 114 -22.26 -0.43 -11.03
C MET A 114 -21.71 -0.68 -12.44
N CYS A 115 -20.74 -1.59 -12.60
CA CYS A 115 -20.18 -1.97 -13.89
C CYS A 115 -21.26 -2.61 -14.80
N HIS A 116 -22.13 -3.43 -14.22
CA HIS A 116 -23.24 -4.07 -14.93
C HIS A 116 -24.26 -3.04 -15.44
N LEU A 117 -24.65 -2.07 -14.60
CA LEU A 117 -25.55 -0.97 -14.99
C LEU A 117 -24.94 -0.06 -16.05
N ALA A 118 -23.62 0.09 -16.05
CA ALA A 118 -22.88 0.78 -17.10
C ALA A 118 -22.75 -0.02 -18.41
N GLY A 119 -23.24 -1.26 -18.46
CA GLY A 119 -23.22 -2.09 -19.66
C GLY A 119 -21.88 -2.78 -19.95
N ILE A 120 -20.98 -2.89 -18.96
CA ILE A 120 -19.69 -3.58 -19.15
C ILE A 120 -19.94 -5.10 -19.26
N PRO A 121 -19.56 -5.76 -20.37
CA PRO A 121 -20.04 -7.11 -20.67
C PRO A 121 -19.30 -8.22 -19.92
N ARG A 122 -18.06 -7.97 -19.45
CA ARG A 122 -17.21 -8.94 -18.75
C ARG A 122 -16.75 -8.35 -17.42
N ILE A 123 -17.07 -8.99 -16.32
CA ILE A 123 -16.78 -8.46 -14.98
C ILE A 123 -16.16 -9.57 -14.14
N LEU A 124 -14.89 -9.42 -13.79
CA LEU A 124 -14.10 -10.40 -13.04
C LEU A 124 -13.88 -9.91 -11.62
N ALA A 125 -14.24 -10.73 -10.63
CA ALA A 125 -13.97 -10.46 -9.23
C ALA A 125 -13.96 -11.75 -8.39
N HIS A 126 -13.33 -11.66 -7.22
CA HIS A 126 -13.58 -12.60 -6.12
C HIS A 126 -14.92 -12.26 -5.46
N ALA A 127 -15.79 -13.24 -5.27
CA ALA A 127 -17.03 -13.08 -4.51
C ALA A 127 -17.38 -14.33 -3.72
N ARG A 128 -17.86 -14.17 -2.48
CA ARG A 128 -18.33 -15.26 -1.63
C ARG A 128 -19.74 -15.67 -2.00
N GLU A 129 -20.62 -14.69 -2.14
CA GLU A 129 -22.01 -14.85 -2.50
C GLU A 129 -22.16 -15.17 -3.99
N ASN A 130 -23.24 -15.86 -4.36
CA ASN A 130 -23.57 -16.12 -5.76
C ASN A 130 -23.88 -14.79 -6.48
N PRO A 131 -23.06 -14.37 -7.47
CA PRO A 131 -23.22 -13.08 -8.14
C PRO A 131 -24.24 -13.11 -9.28
N TYR A 132 -24.78 -14.30 -9.63
CA TYR A 132 -25.61 -14.52 -10.81
C TYR A 132 -25.02 -13.92 -12.08
N ARG A 133 -25.59 -12.82 -12.58
CA ARG A 133 -25.19 -12.15 -13.83
C ARG A 133 -24.18 -11.01 -13.62
N LEU A 134 -23.89 -10.64 -12.38
CA LEU A 134 -23.02 -9.50 -12.08
C LEU A 134 -21.54 -9.79 -12.35
N LEU A 135 -21.12 -11.05 -12.25
CA LEU A 135 -19.75 -11.47 -12.53
C LEU A 135 -19.72 -12.53 -13.62
N ASN A 136 -18.83 -12.36 -14.59
CA ASN A 136 -18.45 -13.40 -15.53
C ASN A 136 -16.96 -13.22 -15.94
N PRO A 137 -16.09 -14.21 -15.67
CA PRO A 137 -16.32 -15.35 -14.78
C PRO A 137 -16.41 -14.93 -13.30
N TRP A 138 -17.09 -15.75 -12.51
CA TRP A 138 -17.10 -15.64 -11.05
C TRP A 138 -15.95 -16.45 -10.47
N VAL A 139 -15.03 -15.78 -9.76
CA VAL A 139 -14.02 -16.46 -8.94
C VAL A 139 -14.56 -16.58 -7.53
N ARG A 140 -14.80 -17.80 -7.07
CA ARG A 140 -15.34 -18.05 -5.73
C ARG A 140 -14.31 -17.68 -4.68
N ASP A 141 -14.68 -16.78 -3.77
CA ASP A 141 -13.83 -16.40 -2.66
C ASP A 141 -13.98 -17.41 -1.51
N THR A 142 -12.87 -18.03 -1.13
CA THR A 142 -12.81 -19.07 -0.09
C THR A 142 -12.18 -18.57 1.20
N GLU A 143 -11.82 -17.29 1.27
CA GLU A 143 -11.18 -16.66 2.42
C GLU A 143 -12.24 -16.06 3.36
N PRO A 144 -12.07 -16.11 4.69
CA PRO A 144 -10.88 -16.60 5.39
C PRO A 144 -10.88 -18.12 5.69
N GLN A 145 -11.91 -18.87 5.26
CA GLN A 145 -12.10 -20.27 5.65
C GLN A 145 -10.96 -21.19 5.19
N SER A 146 -10.37 -20.92 4.02
CA SER A 146 -9.27 -21.71 3.45
C SER A 146 -7.88 -21.11 3.70
N GLY A 147 -7.76 -20.23 4.71
CA GLY A 147 -6.58 -19.41 4.92
C GLY A 147 -6.70 -18.06 4.21
N ILE A 148 -5.80 -17.15 4.55
CA ILE A 148 -5.78 -15.78 4.02
C ILE A 148 -4.50 -15.62 3.20
N ARG A 149 -4.63 -15.38 1.89
CA ARG A 149 -3.50 -15.06 1.02
C ARG A 149 -3.01 -13.64 1.27
N HIS A 150 -1.73 -13.44 1.00
CA HIS A 150 -1.18 -12.09 0.84
C HIS A 150 -1.98 -11.33 -0.23
N GLU A 151 -2.19 -10.03 -0.01
CA GLU A 151 -3.03 -9.22 -0.89
C GLU A 151 -2.56 -9.24 -2.35
N VAL A 152 -1.25 -9.15 -2.57
CA VAL A 152 -0.64 -9.26 -3.91
C VAL A 152 -0.98 -10.59 -4.59
N GLN A 153 -0.84 -11.71 -3.88
CA GLN A 153 -1.12 -13.03 -4.45
C GLN A 153 -2.60 -13.17 -4.79
N ARG A 154 -3.49 -12.68 -3.93
CA ARG A 154 -4.94 -12.67 -4.17
C ARG A 154 -5.31 -11.97 -5.49
N GLN A 155 -4.66 -10.84 -5.79
CA GLN A 155 -4.93 -10.10 -7.03
C GLN A 155 -4.29 -10.76 -8.26
N LEU A 156 -3.11 -11.36 -8.12
CA LEU A 156 -2.49 -12.17 -9.18
C LEU A 156 -3.34 -13.40 -9.53
N ASP A 157 -3.85 -14.12 -8.52
CA ASP A 157 -4.72 -15.27 -8.72
C ASP A 157 -6.03 -14.90 -9.42
N LEU A 158 -6.57 -13.70 -9.14
CA LEU A 158 -7.79 -13.21 -9.79
C LEU A 158 -7.60 -13.11 -11.30
N VAL A 159 -6.54 -12.43 -11.75
CA VAL A 159 -6.27 -12.22 -13.18
C VAL A 159 -5.77 -13.50 -13.85
N ALA A 160 -5.10 -14.39 -13.11
CA ALA A 160 -4.71 -15.71 -13.59
C ALA A 160 -5.92 -16.59 -13.95
N ALA A 161 -7.07 -16.40 -13.28
CA ALA A 161 -8.30 -17.14 -13.59
C ALA A 161 -8.84 -16.88 -15.02
N VAL A 162 -8.41 -15.78 -15.66
CA VAL A 162 -8.72 -15.46 -17.06
C VAL A 162 -7.48 -15.51 -17.97
N GLY A 163 -6.46 -16.26 -17.55
CA GLY A 163 -5.26 -16.52 -18.35
C GLY A 163 -4.24 -15.38 -18.39
N MET A 164 -4.35 -14.38 -17.52
CA MET A 164 -3.38 -13.27 -17.44
C MET A 164 -2.35 -13.53 -16.34
N ALA A 165 -1.09 -13.62 -16.69
CA ALA A 165 0.01 -13.88 -15.76
C ALA A 165 1.26 -13.06 -16.11
N CYS A 166 2.11 -12.84 -15.12
CA CYS A 166 3.42 -12.19 -15.30
C CYS A 166 4.44 -12.85 -14.37
N SER A 167 5.68 -13.02 -14.84
CA SER A 167 6.79 -13.54 -14.05
C SER A 167 7.25 -12.54 -12.99
N ASN A 168 7.15 -11.23 -13.27
CA ASN A 168 7.51 -10.19 -12.32
C ASN A 168 6.31 -9.87 -11.41
N THR A 169 6.33 -10.41 -10.20
CA THR A 169 5.33 -10.22 -9.16
C THR A 169 5.67 -9.12 -8.14
N ARG A 170 6.75 -8.37 -8.34
CA ARG A 170 7.15 -7.27 -7.45
C ARG A 170 6.20 -6.09 -7.57
N LEU A 171 6.01 -5.36 -6.48
CA LEU A 171 5.33 -4.07 -6.51
C LEU A 171 6.12 -3.10 -7.38
N SER A 172 5.48 -2.05 -7.89
CA SER A 172 6.18 -1.00 -8.64
C SER A 172 5.68 0.39 -8.26
N PHE A 173 6.62 1.29 -8.03
CA PHE A 173 6.43 2.72 -7.87
C PHE A 173 7.47 3.42 -8.75
N LYS A 174 7.02 4.24 -9.71
CA LYS A 174 7.93 5.01 -10.57
C LYS A 174 8.30 6.32 -9.88
N THR A 175 9.52 6.41 -9.38
CA THR A 175 10.13 7.68 -8.96
C THR A 175 10.47 8.52 -10.20
N CYS A 176 10.53 9.84 -10.04
CA CYS A 176 10.84 10.75 -11.14
C CYS A 176 11.97 11.72 -10.77
N GLU A 177 12.74 12.15 -11.76
CA GLU A 177 13.89 13.04 -11.56
C GLU A 177 13.50 14.40 -10.97
N ALA A 178 12.32 14.92 -11.30
CA ALA A 178 11.83 16.17 -10.74
C ALA A 178 11.62 16.06 -9.21
N ASP A 179 11.03 14.96 -8.74
CA ASP A 179 10.86 14.70 -7.31
C ASP A 179 12.21 14.50 -6.61
N ARG A 180 13.16 13.80 -7.26
CA ARG A 180 14.52 13.60 -6.73
C ARG A 180 15.28 14.92 -6.57
N LEU A 181 15.20 15.82 -7.55
CA LEU A 181 15.83 17.14 -7.47
C LEU A 181 15.19 18.02 -6.38
N ALA A 182 13.86 17.98 -6.26
CA ALA A 182 13.14 18.70 -5.21
C ALA A 182 13.51 18.16 -3.82
N LEU A 183 13.58 16.84 -3.66
CA LEU A 183 14.01 16.18 -2.43
C LEU A 183 15.41 16.64 -2.01
N ARG A 184 16.39 16.64 -2.92
CA ARG A 184 17.76 17.11 -2.62
C ARG A 184 17.78 18.55 -2.10
N THR A 185 16.92 19.41 -2.65
CA THR A 185 16.78 20.80 -2.19
C THR A 185 16.23 20.88 -0.77
N ILE A 186 15.24 20.04 -0.44
CA ILE A 186 14.68 19.96 0.92
C ILE A 186 15.72 19.42 1.90
N LEU A 187 16.41 18.32 1.56
CA LEU A 187 17.45 17.73 2.41
C LEU A 187 18.56 18.72 2.77
N ARG A 188 19.09 19.46 1.79
CA ARG A 188 20.11 20.50 2.03
C ARG A 188 19.63 21.61 2.97
N ARG A 189 18.37 22.05 2.83
CA ARG A 189 17.78 23.06 3.75
C ARG A 189 17.71 22.55 5.19
N HIS A 190 17.65 21.23 5.38
CA HIS A 190 17.65 20.58 6.68
C HIS A 190 19.04 20.08 7.12
N GLY A 191 20.12 20.49 6.42
CA GLY A 191 21.49 20.14 6.76
C GLY A 191 21.89 18.71 6.41
N VAL A 192 21.20 18.10 5.45
CA VAL A 192 21.46 16.73 4.98
C VAL A 192 22.08 16.80 3.59
N ASP A 193 23.41 16.64 3.52
CA ASP A 193 24.19 16.80 2.29
C ASP A 193 24.49 15.50 1.54
N ALA A 194 24.41 14.35 2.22
CA ALA A 194 24.65 13.07 1.54
C ALA A 194 23.55 12.80 0.48
N PRO A 195 23.81 11.93 -0.51
CA PRO A 195 22.78 11.56 -1.49
C PRO A 195 21.94 10.34 -1.07
N GLY A 196 22.31 9.66 0.02
CA GLY A 196 21.72 8.38 0.47
C GLY A 196 22.35 7.92 1.79
N GLY A 197 22.06 6.68 2.21
CA GLY A 197 22.72 6.08 3.38
C GLY A 197 22.00 6.30 4.72
N TRP A 198 20.76 6.75 4.67
CA TRP A 198 19.96 7.10 5.85
C TRP A 198 19.21 5.92 6.42
N ILE A 199 18.79 6.08 7.67
CA ILE A 199 17.65 5.34 8.22
C ILE A 199 16.44 6.27 8.17
N VAL A 200 15.43 5.89 7.41
CA VAL A 200 14.14 6.60 7.40
C VAL A 200 13.24 5.98 8.46
N ALA A 201 12.68 6.81 9.33
CA ALA A 201 11.74 6.39 10.35
C ALA A 201 10.38 7.08 10.12
N HIS A 202 9.38 6.30 9.72
CA HIS A 202 8.02 6.80 9.55
C HIS A 202 7.16 6.33 10.73
N CYS A 203 7.04 7.20 11.73
CA CYS A 203 6.45 6.85 13.03
C CYS A 203 4.92 7.02 13.07
N GLY A 204 4.34 7.61 12.03
CA GLY A 204 2.92 7.87 11.88
C GLY A 204 2.11 6.65 11.43
N ALA A 205 0.77 6.82 11.44
CA ALA A 205 -0.21 5.91 10.85
C ALA A 205 -1.60 6.58 10.89
N THR A 206 -2.43 6.43 9.85
CA THR A 206 -3.80 6.96 9.85
C THR A 206 -4.64 6.42 11.02
N ALA A 207 -4.49 5.13 11.34
CA ALA A 207 -5.11 4.52 12.50
C ALA A 207 -4.18 4.63 13.73
N GLU A 208 -4.65 5.30 14.78
CA GLU A 208 -3.90 5.48 16.03
C GLU A 208 -3.50 4.15 16.68
N SER A 209 -4.40 3.16 16.67
CA SER A 209 -4.15 1.77 17.09
C SER A 209 -2.98 1.07 16.40
N ARG A 210 -2.50 1.59 15.27
CA ARG A 210 -1.35 1.05 14.52
C ARG A 210 -0.06 1.81 14.79
N ARG A 211 -0.04 2.76 15.73
CA ARG A 211 1.17 3.53 16.06
C ARG A 211 1.92 2.88 17.21
N TYR A 212 3.20 2.58 16.99
CA TYR A 212 4.11 2.20 18.06
C TYR A 212 4.39 3.41 18.96
N GLY A 213 4.51 3.17 20.28
CA GLY A 213 4.61 4.22 21.28
C GLY A 213 5.85 5.10 21.08
N ALA A 214 5.68 6.42 21.21
CA ALA A 214 6.73 7.40 20.96
C ALA A 214 8.00 7.18 21.80
N ALA A 215 7.86 6.73 23.05
CA ALA A 215 9.00 6.41 23.92
C ALA A 215 9.79 5.20 23.38
N GLY A 216 9.09 4.15 22.97
CA GLY A 216 9.70 2.95 22.39
C GLY A 216 10.38 3.27 21.07
N PHE A 217 9.74 4.06 20.21
CA PHE A 217 10.30 4.49 18.94
C PHE A 217 11.60 5.29 19.14
N ALA A 218 11.57 6.31 20.01
CA ALA A 218 12.76 7.11 20.31
C ALA A 218 13.91 6.27 20.89
N ARG A 219 13.58 5.32 21.78
CA ARG A 219 14.58 4.39 22.35
C ARG A 219 15.19 3.49 21.27
N ALA A 220 14.38 2.91 20.39
CA ALA A 220 14.85 2.06 19.29
C ALA A 220 15.80 2.83 18.36
N LEU A 221 15.44 4.04 17.96
CA LEU A 221 16.29 4.90 17.12
C LEU A 221 17.58 5.29 17.82
N SER A 222 17.53 5.58 19.13
CA SER A 222 18.71 5.91 19.92
C SER A 222 19.73 4.78 19.98
N LEU A 223 19.27 3.53 20.00
CA LEU A 223 20.15 2.35 19.98
C LEU A 223 20.88 2.18 18.64
N LEU A 224 20.44 2.86 17.59
CA LEU A 224 21.07 2.84 16.26
C LEU A 224 22.17 3.89 16.11
N GLN A 225 22.46 4.69 17.14
CA GLN A 225 23.50 5.73 17.08
C GLN A 225 24.87 5.18 16.66
N GLN A 226 25.22 3.96 17.09
CA GLN A 226 26.49 3.32 16.74
C GLN A 226 26.63 2.96 15.26
N GLN A 227 25.52 2.95 14.51
CA GLN A 227 25.54 2.73 13.06
C GLN A 227 26.10 3.94 12.29
N GLY A 228 26.23 5.11 12.95
CA GLY A 228 26.80 6.31 12.33
C GLY A 228 25.95 6.91 11.21
N ARG A 229 24.67 6.52 11.11
CA ARG A 229 23.74 6.97 10.08
C ARG A 229 22.84 8.09 10.59
N THR A 230 22.53 9.04 9.72
CA THR A 230 21.49 10.04 9.98
C THR A 230 20.12 9.38 9.98
N VAL A 231 19.32 9.66 10.99
CA VAL A 231 17.92 9.25 11.08
C VAL A 231 17.02 10.37 10.55
N LEU A 232 16.22 10.07 9.54
CA LEU A 232 15.26 11.00 8.95
C LEU A 232 13.85 10.62 9.44
N LEU A 233 13.29 11.42 10.35
CA LEU A 233 11.93 11.25 10.82
C LEU A 233 10.95 11.82 9.78
N THR A 234 9.95 11.02 9.42
CA THR A 234 8.92 11.40 8.45
C THR A 234 7.53 11.19 9.02
N GLY A 235 6.57 11.91 8.46
CA GLY A 235 5.17 11.92 8.85
C GLY A 235 4.41 12.96 8.04
N THR A 236 3.09 12.92 8.11
CA THR A 236 2.23 13.98 7.59
C THR A 236 2.32 15.24 8.45
N GLU A 237 1.80 16.38 7.96
CA GLU A 237 1.74 17.61 8.77
C GLU A 237 0.93 17.40 10.07
N ALA A 238 -0.15 16.62 10.00
CA ALA A 238 -0.97 16.28 11.17
C ALA A 238 -0.22 15.45 12.23
N GLU A 239 0.91 14.82 11.85
CA GLU A 239 1.73 13.99 12.72
C GLU A 239 2.95 14.74 13.27
N ARG A 240 3.15 16.02 12.92
CA ARG A 240 4.31 16.80 13.35
C ARG A 240 4.49 16.82 14.87
N GLY A 241 3.41 16.92 15.65
CA GLY A 241 3.48 16.86 17.12
C GLY A 241 4.00 15.52 17.66
N LEU A 242 3.64 14.41 17.02
CA LEU A 242 4.17 13.07 17.35
C LEU A 242 5.67 13.00 17.03
N ILE A 243 6.06 13.48 15.86
CA ILE A 243 7.47 13.46 15.41
C ILE A 243 8.36 14.32 16.31
N GLN A 244 7.90 15.51 16.70
CA GLN A 244 8.60 16.36 17.65
C GLN A 244 8.77 15.68 19.02
N THR A 245 7.73 14.99 19.49
CA THR A 245 7.79 14.22 20.76
C THR A 245 8.82 13.10 20.69
N ILE A 246 8.88 12.36 19.58
CA ILE A 246 9.88 11.30 19.36
C ILE A 246 11.28 11.90 19.31
N ARG A 247 11.49 12.94 18.49
CA ARG A 247 12.78 13.62 18.35
C ARG A 247 13.31 14.13 19.69
N GLY A 248 12.46 14.76 20.50
CA GLY A 248 12.83 15.28 21.81
C GLY A 248 13.19 14.20 22.85
N ARG A 249 12.86 12.93 22.59
CA ARG A 249 13.17 11.77 23.46
C ARG A 249 14.36 10.95 22.96
N CYS A 250 14.88 11.22 21.77
CA CYS A 250 16.06 10.54 21.25
C CYS A 250 17.30 10.89 22.09
N ALA A 251 18.26 9.97 22.16
CA ALA A 251 19.49 10.16 22.91
C ALA A 251 20.32 11.35 22.38
N PRO A 252 20.98 12.11 23.27
CA PRO A 252 21.93 13.14 22.87
C PRO A 252 23.04 12.53 22.00
N GLY A 253 23.26 13.09 20.80
CA GLY A 253 24.30 12.66 19.86
C GLY A 253 23.83 11.82 18.68
N LEU A 254 22.56 11.39 18.64
CA LEU A 254 21.96 10.84 17.43
C LEU A 254 21.67 11.98 16.43
N ALA A 255 22.17 11.86 15.20
CA ALA A 255 21.84 12.79 14.13
C ALA A 255 20.40 12.54 13.65
N VAL A 256 19.46 13.36 14.11
CA VAL A 256 18.02 13.22 13.80
C VAL A 256 17.50 14.46 13.09
N VAL A 257 16.90 14.27 11.92
CA VAL A 257 16.29 15.32 11.11
C VAL A 257 14.79 15.09 11.00
N ASP A 258 14.01 16.14 11.27
CA ASP A 258 12.55 16.13 11.14
C ASP A 258 12.15 16.64 9.74
N LEU A 259 11.47 15.78 8.98
CA LEU A 259 10.90 16.05 7.66
C LEU A 259 9.37 15.88 7.66
N ALA A 260 8.71 15.89 8.82
CA ALA A 260 7.26 15.77 8.93
C ALA A 260 6.55 16.93 8.23
N GLY A 261 5.63 16.60 7.32
CA GLY A 261 4.89 17.57 6.51
C GLY A 261 5.72 18.25 5.40
N CYS A 262 6.99 17.87 5.21
CA CYS A 262 7.88 18.54 4.27
C CYS A 262 7.89 17.94 2.86
N LEU A 263 7.36 16.72 2.68
CA LEU A 263 7.55 15.93 1.46
C LEU A 263 6.23 15.66 0.75
N SER A 264 6.22 15.81 -0.58
CA SER A 264 5.20 15.22 -1.44
C SER A 264 5.34 13.69 -1.48
N LEU A 265 4.33 12.98 -1.98
CA LEU A 265 4.39 11.52 -2.12
C LEU A 265 5.56 11.06 -2.99
N GLY A 266 5.79 11.71 -4.14
CA GLY A 266 6.89 11.39 -5.03
C GLY A 266 8.26 11.63 -4.39
N GLN A 267 8.42 12.76 -3.69
CA GLN A 267 9.64 13.07 -2.93
C GLN A 267 9.88 12.08 -1.79
N PHE A 268 8.83 11.67 -1.09
CA PHE A 268 8.90 10.67 -0.03
C PHE A 268 9.30 9.29 -0.58
N ALA A 269 8.78 8.89 -1.74
CA ALA A 269 9.20 7.65 -2.39
C ALA A 269 10.67 7.70 -2.83
N CYS A 270 11.15 8.82 -3.40
CA CYS A 270 12.58 9.01 -3.68
C CYS A 270 13.43 8.94 -2.41
N LEU A 271 12.94 9.48 -1.28
CA LEU A 271 13.65 9.41 -0.01
C LEU A 271 13.77 7.96 0.49
N ILE A 272 12.69 7.18 0.39
CA ILE A 272 12.70 5.75 0.74
C ILE A 272 13.64 4.99 -0.19
N GLU A 273 13.57 5.23 -1.50
CA GLU A 273 14.43 4.56 -2.50
C GLU A 273 15.93 4.79 -2.24
N ASP A 274 16.31 5.98 -1.75
CA ASP A 274 17.70 6.32 -1.43
C ASP A 274 18.10 5.97 0.03
N ALA A 275 17.21 5.37 0.81
CA ALA A 275 17.47 4.98 2.19
C ALA A 275 18.04 3.56 2.29
N ASP A 276 18.87 3.32 3.32
CA ASP A 276 19.41 1.98 3.57
C ASP A 276 18.42 1.13 4.37
N LEU A 277 17.48 1.76 5.07
CA LEU A 277 16.46 1.09 5.85
C LEU A 277 15.26 2.01 6.09
N LEU A 278 14.05 1.45 5.98
CA LEU A 278 12.82 2.01 6.53
C LEU A 278 12.46 1.32 7.86
N ILE A 279 12.22 2.09 8.91
CA ILE A 279 11.55 1.63 10.14
C ILE A 279 10.18 2.28 10.18
N SER A 280 9.11 1.50 10.15
CA SER A 280 7.74 2.05 10.11
C SER A 280 6.72 1.16 10.79
N ASN A 281 5.57 1.74 11.14
CA ASN A 281 4.37 0.98 11.44
C ASN A 281 3.77 0.38 10.16
N ASN A 282 2.94 -0.66 10.28
CA ASN A 282 2.23 -1.24 9.15
C ASN A 282 1.26 -0.25 8.46
N THR A 283 1.78 0.44 7.44
CA THR A 283 1.17 1.60 6.78
C THR A 283 1.64 1.74 5.33
N GLY A 284 1.08 2.70 4.58
CA GLY A 284 1.45 3.01 3.19
C GLY A 284 2.96 3.04 2.88
N PRO A 285 3.81 3.71 3.69
CA PRO A 285 5.27 3.70 3.55
C PRO A 285 5.91 2.31 3.36
N VAL A 286 5.43 1.29 4.07
CA VAL A 286 5.96 -0.09 3.96
C VAL A 286 5.76 -0.65 2.55
N HIS A 287 4.62 -0.37 1.93
CA HIS A 287 4.34 -0.80 0.56
C HIS A 287 5.12 0.00 -0.48
N ILE A 288 5.42 1.28 -0.21
CA ILE A 288 6.32 2.07 -1.05
C ILE A 288 7.73 1.46 -0.98
N ALA A 289 8.25 1.18 0.22
CA ALA A 289 9.55 0.55 0.40
C ALA A 289 9.65 -0.81 -0.30
N ALA A 290 8.60 -1.63 -0.21
CA ALA A 290 8.53 -2.88 -0.99
C ALA A 290 8.58 -2.63 -2.51
N ALA A 291 7.94 -1.56 -3.01
CA ALA A 291 7.92 -1.22 -4.43
C ALA A 291 9.25 -0.64 -4.97
N VAL A 292 10.00 0.07 -4.13
CA VAL A 292 11.34 0.60 -4.48
C VAL A 292 12.50 -0.26 -3.93
N GLN A 293 12.17 -1.41 -3.32
CA GLN A 293 13.09 -2.43 -2.81
C GLN A 293 13.99 -1.97 -1.64
N THR A 294 13.52 -1.00 -0.85
CA THR A 294 14.19 -0.56 0.38
C THR A 294 13.92 -1.55 1.53
N PRO A 295 14.94 -2.01 2.26
CA PRO A 295 14.76 -2.91 3.42
C PRO A 295 13.82 -2.32 4.48
N VAL A 296 13.04 -3.16 5.16
CA VAL A 296 11.99 -2.69 6.10
C VAL A 296 12.02 -3.41 7.45
N VAL A 297 12.06 -2.64 8.55
CA VAL A 297 11.57 -3.11 9.85
C VAL A 297 10.12 -2.64 10.01
N ASP A 298 9.18 -3.58 9.91
CA ASP A 298 7.74 -3.33 9.98
C ASP A 298 7.20 -3.66 11.38
N LEU A 299 6.80 -2.61 12.10
CA LEU A 299 6.08 -2.69 13.36
C LEU A 299 4.60 -2.97 13.06
N TYR A 300 4.24 -4.23 13.14
CA TYR A 300 3.00 -4.74 12.59
C TYR A 300 1.94 -4.90 13.68
N ALA A 301 1.02 -3.93 13.75
CA ALA A 301 -0.20 -4.13 14.52
C ALA A 301 -0.98 -5.25 13.84
N LEU A 302 -1.11 -6.40 14.51
CA LEU A 302 -1.73 -7.67 14.07
C LEU A 302 -3.20 -7.52 13.59
N THR A 303 -3.49 -6.58 12.69
CA THR A 303 -4.83 -6.10 12.34
C THR A 303 -5.40 -6.88 11.17
N ASN A 304 -4.61 -7.05 10.11
CA ASN A 304 -4.88 -7.96 9.00
C ASN A 304 -3.62 -8.78 8.74
N PRO A 305 -3.67 -10.01 8.20
CA PRO A 305 -2.47 -10.76 7.82
C PRO A 305 -2.07 -10.58 6.33
N GLN A 306 -2.77 -9.73 5.57
CA GLN A 306 -2.63 -9.63 4.11
C GLN A 306 -1.60 -8.58 3.64
N HIS A 307 -1.21 -7.65 4.51
CA HIS A 307 -0.50 -6.42 4.15
C HIS A 307 0.95 -6.40 4.67
N THR A 308 1.57 -7.57 4.79
CA THR A 308 3.00 -7.66 5.14
C THR A 308 3.89 -7.12 4.00
N PRO A 309 5.17 -6.79 4.24
CA PRO A 309 6.08 -6.40 3.16
C PRO A 309 6.21 -7.52 2.11
N TRP A 310 6.05 -7.19 0.82
CA TRP A 310 6.04 -8.16 -0.27
C TRP A 310 7.34 -8.16 -1.06
N GLN A 311 8.03 -9.30 -1.09
CA GLN A 311 9.27 -9.52 -1.88
C GLN A 311 10.32 -8.42 -1.69
N VAL A 312 10.57 -8.07 -0.43
CA VAL A 312 11.59 -7.12 0.00
C VAL A 312 12.27 -7.65 1.27
N PRO A 313 13.57 -7.43 1.49
CA PRO A 313 14.20 -7.75 2.76
C PRO A 313 13.48 -7.06 3.90
N HIS A 314 12.99 -7.82 4.88
CA HIS A 314 12.25 -7.23 5.98
C HIS A 314 12.33 -8.04 7.27
N ARG A 315 11.98 -7.37 8.38
CA ARG A 315 11.70 -7.96 9.69
C ARG A 315 10.33 -7.48 10.14
N LEU A 316 9.42 -8.42 10.40
CA LEU A 316 8.09 -8.14 10.90
C LEU A 316 8.06 -8.33 12.41
N LEU A 317 7.77 -7.26 13.14
CA LEU A 317 7.79 -7.25 14.59
C LEU A 317 6.40 -6.96 15.15
N SER A 318 5.94 -7.83 16.05
CA SER A 318 4.66 -7.72 16.73
C SER A 318 4.72 -8.44 18.07
N HIS A 319 3.80 -8.10 18.97
CA HIS A 319 3.58 -8.81 20.23
C HIS A 319 2.23 -9.52 20.18
N ASP A 320 2.22 -10.84 20.45
CA ASP A 320 0.97 -11.61 20.42
C ASP A 320 0.04 -11.14 21.54
N VAL A 321 -1.23 -10.94 21.20
CA VAL A 321 -2.26 -10.45 22.13
C VAL A 321 -3.59 -11.16 21.87
N PRO A 322 -4.46 -11.31 22.89
CA PRO A 322 -5.77 -11.92 22.72
C PRO A 322 -6.68 -11.20 21.71
N CYS A 323 -6.51 -9.87 21.56
CA CYS A 323 -7.31 -9.04 20.67
C CYS A 323 -6.75 -8.94 19.24
N LYS A 324 -5.85 -9.84 18.82
CA LYS A 324 -5.32 -9.85 17.45
C LYS A 324 -6.43 -10.00 16.38
N TYR A 325 -6.11 -9.60 15.16
CA TYR A 325 -7.02 -9.42 14.03
C TYR A 325 -8.10 -8.35 14.27
N CYS A 326 -7.76 -7.35 15.07
CA CYS A 326 -8.61 -6.20 15.35
C CYS A 326 -8.52 -5.15 14.23
N TYR A 327 -9.66 -4.76 13.67
CA TYR A 327 -9.74 -3.73 12.61
C TYR A 327 -10.12 -2.34 13.13
N ARG A 328 -10.03 -2.09 14.44
CA ARG A 328 -10.40 -0.80 15.04
C ARG A 328 -9.32 0.25 14.73
N SER A 329 -9.73 1.49 14.44
CA SER A 329 -8.77 2.58 14.20
C SER A 329 -8.17 3.17 15.48
N VAL A 330 -8.92 3.11 16.58
CA VAL A 330 -8.50 3.49 17.94
C VAL A 330 -8.48 2.23 18.79
N CYS A 331 -7.44 2.05 19.62
CA CYS A 331 -7.31 0.83 20.40
C CYS A 331 -8.35 0.77 21.52
N PRO A 332 -9.24 -0.24 21.56
CA PRO A 332 -10.23 -0.36 22.64
C PRO A 332 -9.62 -0.60 24.02
N GLN A 333 -8.39 -1.15 24.07
CA GLN A 333 -7.65 -1.39 25.31
C GLN A 333 -6.85 -0.16 25.77
N GLY A 334 -6.63 0.81 24.88
CA GLY A 334 -5.91 2.07 25.17
C GLY A 334 -4.39 1.96 25.33
N ASP A 335 -3.81 0.75 25.24
CA ASP A 335 -2.38 0.50 25.52
C ASP A 335 -1.56 0.12 24.28
N ASN A 336 -2.21 -0.12 23.14
CA ASN A 336 -1.65 -0.67 21.90
C ASN A 336 -0.67 -1.83 22.17
N ALA A 337 -1.01 -2.76 23.08
CA ALA A 337 -0.10 -3.81 23.55
C ALA A 337 0.50 -4.67 22.42
N CYS A 338 -0.21 -4.87 21.30
CA CYS A 338 0.30 -5.59 20.14
C CYS A 338 1.55 -4.98 19.50
N LEU A 339 1.74 -3.67 19.70
CA LEU A 339 2.92 -2.93 19.26
C LEU A 339 3.81 -2.57 20.45
N ASN A 340 3.25 -2.00 21.51
CA ASN A 340 4.01 -1.54 22.67
C ASN A 340 4.67 -2.68 23.47
N GLY A 341 4.21 -3.93 23.29
CA GLY A 341 4.89 -5.12 23.81
C GLY A 341 6.17 -5.50 23.03
N VAL A 342 6.43 -4.91 21.86
CA VAL A 342 7.69 -5.09 21.14
C VAL A 342 8.77 -4.26 21.83
N ALA A 343 9.83 -4.93 22.31
CA ALA A 343 10.95 -4.27 22.97
C ALA A 343 11.71 -3.38 21.98
N PRO A 344 12.05 -2.11 22.32
CA PRO A 344 12.86 -1.24 21.47
C PRO A 344 14.19 -1.85 21.02
N GLU A 345 14.80 -2.66 21.88
CA GLU A 345 16.03 -3.41 21.60
C GLU A 345 15.84 -4.43 20.48
N ALA A 346 14.65 -5.05 20.37
CA ALA A 346 14.34 -5.95 19.28
C ALA A 346 14.22 -5.21 17.94
N VAL A 347 13.64 -4.00 17.96
CA VAL A 347 13.57 -3.12 16.77
C VAL A 347 14.96 -2.71 16.32
N ALA A 348 15.80 -2.25 17.24
CA ALA A 348 17.17 -1.84 16.92
C ALA A 348 18.01 -3.02 16.41
N ARG A 349 17.92 -4.20 17.04
CA ARG A 349 18.60 -5.41 16.58
C ARG A 349 18.16 -5.81 15.16
N ALA A 350 16.86 -5.84 14.90
CA ALA A 350 16.31 -6.14 13.58
C ALA A 350 16.81 -5.16 12.51
N ALA A 351 16.93 -3.88 12.86
CA ALA A 351 17.49 -2.86 11.98
C ALA A 351 18.99 -3.09 11.69
N CYS A 352 19.79 -3.39 12.72
CA CYS A 352 21.21 -3.71 12.54
C CYS A 352 21.41 -4.95 11.66
N GLU A 353 20.69 -6.05 11.93
CA GLU A 353 20.76 -7.28 11.15
C GLU A 353 20.44 -7.03 9.67
N LEU A 354 19.36 -6.28 9.38
CA LEU A 354 19.02 -5.95 8.00
C LEU A 354 20.07 -5.07 7.31
N LEU A 355 20.59 -4.06 8.00
CA LEU A 355 21.64 -3.19 7.46
C LEU A 355 22.91 -3.98 7.11
N GLU A 356 23.30 -4.94 7.96
CA GLU A 356 24.44 -5.83 7.72
C GLU A 356 24.19 -6.76 6.53
N GLU A 357 23.02 -7.43 6.47
CA GLU A 357 22.64 -8.32 5.37
C GLU A 357 22.67 -7.62 4.00
N THR A 358 22.14 -6.40 3.95
CA THR A 358 22.00 -5.67 2.68
C THR A 358 23.30 -5.01 2.24
N ALA A 359 24.16 -4.62 3.19
CA ALA A 359 25.50 -4.11 2.87
C ALA A 359 26.40 -5.18 2.22
N CYS A 360 26.21 -6.46 2.53
CA CYS A 360 26.96 -7.56 1.92
C CYS A 360 26.44 -7.98 0.52
N THR A 361 25.28 -7.46 0.09
CA THR A 361 24.62 -7.85 -1.17
C THR A 361 24.84 -6.81 -2.28
N LEU A 362 25.31 -5.61 -1.92
CA LEU A 362 25.78 -4.54 -2.83
C LEU A 362 27.27 -4.71 -3.11
#